data_AF-A0A2L2LWL6-F1
#
_entry.id   AF-A0A2L2LWL6-F1
#
_cell.length_a   1.000
_cell.length_b   1.000
_cell.length_c   1.000
_cell.angle_alpha   90.00
_cell.angle_beta   90.00
_cell.angle_gamma   90.00
#
_symmetry.space_group_name_H-M   'P 1'
#
loop_
_entity.id
_entity.type
_entity.pdbx_description
1 polymer ?
#
loop_
_entity_poly.entity_id
_entity_poly.type
_entity_poly.pdbx_seq_one_letter_code
_entity_poly.pdbx_strand_id
1 'polypeptide(L)'
;MRTQKRSICLNEIKTTFHQSGYVDWHLTPRLSVDDAGHEDDGDIAVQTAPPQLKRPPLYVVVLMNDDYTPMDFVIEILQQYFAMNLDQATQVMLTVHYEGKGVAGVYPRDIAETKANQVNNYARSQGHPLLCQIEPKD
;
A
#
# COMPACT_ATOMS: atom_id res chain seq x y z
N MET A 1 21.38 -19.31 45.77
CA MET A 1 22.08 -19.81 44.56
C MET A 1 21.99 -18.73 43.50
N ARG A 2 23.11 -18.11 43.10
CA ARG A 2 23.14 -17.01 42.13
C ARG A 2 23.35 -17.59 40.72
N THR A 3 22.39 -17.38 39.83
CA THR A 3 22.41 -17.81 38.44
C THR A 3 23.32 -16.89 37.62
N GLN A 4 24.42 -17.41 37.07
CA GLN A 4 25.28 -16.66 36.15
C GLN A 4 24.59 -16.57 34.78
N LYS A 5 24.16 -15.37 34.37
CA LYS A 5 23.80 -15.10 32.97
C LYS A 5 25.09 -15.06 32.14
N ARG A 6 25.26 -15.98 31.20
CA ARG A 6 26.36 -15.91 30.22
C ARG A 6 26.18 -14.66 29.36
N SER A 7 27.17 -13.78 29.37
CA SER A 7 27.25 -12.64 28.47
C SER A 7 27.50 -13.19 27.07
N ILE A 8 26.58 -12.92 26.15
CA ILE A 8 26.69 -13.38 24.77
C ILE A 8 27.72 -12.47 24.08
N CYS A 9 28.83 -13.04 23.62
CA CYS A 9 29.90 -12.32 22.97
C CYS A 9 29.50 -11.98 21.52
N LEU A 10 29.52 -10.69 21.17
CA LEU A 10 29.14 -10.20 19.84
C LEU A 10 30.01 -10.78 18.71
N ASN A 11 31.22 -11.22 19.02
CA ASN A 11 32.10 -11.88 18.05
C ASN A 11 31.62 -13.30 17.68
N GLU A 12 31.11 -14.09 18.64
CA GLU A 12 30.61 -15.44 18.36
C GLU A 12 29.36 -15.40 17.47
N ILE A 13 28.50 -14.40 17.68
CA ILE A 13 27.32 -14.17 16.84
C ILE A 13 27.76 -13.88 15.40
N LYS A 14 28.70 -12.95 15.20
CA LYS A 14 29.21 -12.59 13.87
C LYS A 14 29.79 -13.79 13.12
N THR A 15 30.58 -14.64 13.77
CA THR A 15 31.15 -15.82 13.14
C THR A 15 30.07 -16.83 12.73
N THR A 16 29.04 -17.00 13.55
CA THR A 16 27.90 -17.89 13.26
C THR A 16 27.10 -17.40 12.05
N PHE A 17 26.88 -16.08 11.93
CA PHE A 17 26.17 -15.50 10.79
C PHE A 17 26.91 -15.71 9.47
N HIS A 18 28.22 -15.48 9.44
CA HIS A 18 29.03 -15.72 8.23
C HIS A 18 29.06 -17.20 7.81
N GLN A 19 29.08 -18.13 8.76
CA GLN A 19 29.04 -19.57 8.46
C GLN A 19 27.67 -20.04 7.95
N SER A 20 26.60 -19.31 8.27
CA SER A 20 25.24 -19.62 7.82
C SER A 20 24.89 -19.05 6.43
N GLY A 21 25.74 -18.18 5.87
CA GLY A 21 25.48 -17.51 4.58
C GLY A 21 24.47 -16.37 4.64
N TYR A 22 24.03 -15.94 5.83
CA TYR A 22 23.16 -14.78 5.99
C TYR A 22 23.98 -13.47 6.08
N VAL A 23 23.64 -12.49 5.25
CA VAL A 23 24.17 -11.12 5.32
C VAL A 23 23.22 -10.22 6.09
N ASP A 24 23.75 -9.55 7.13
CA ASP A 24 23.04 -8.52 7.86
C ASP A 24 23.26 -7.15 7.20
N TRP A 25 22.20 -6.61 6.59
CA TRP A 25 22.22 -5.31 5.90
C TRP A 25 22.46 -4.12 6.85
N HIS A 26 22.37 -4.32 8.17
CA HIS A 26 22.53 -3.25 9.15
C HIS A 26 23.97 -3.00 9.61
N LEU A 27 24.96 -3.82 9.20
CA LEU A 27 26.29 -3.82 9.82
C LEU A 27 27.49 -3.38 8.96
N THR A 28 27.31 -2.85 7.75
CA THR A 28 28.44 -2.35 6.93
C THR A 28 28.25 -0.93 6.41
N PRO A 29 28.83 0.08 7.09
CA PRO A 29 29.25 1.31 6.47
C PRO A 29 30.76 1.26 6.13
N ARG A 30 31.07 1.33 4.83
CA ARG A 30 32.29 1.84 4.18
C ARG A 30 33.68 1.37 4.66
N LEU A 31 34.32 0.60 3.78
CA LEU A 31 35.64 0.84 3.17
C LEU A 31 36.65 1.70 3.97
N SER A 32 37.66 1.04 4.52
CA SER A 32 39.05 1.55 4.50
C SER A 32 39.94 0.40 4.02
N VAL A 33 40.61 0.66 2.91
CA VAL A 33 41.55 -0.21 2.19
C VAL A 33 42.93 0.13 2.71
N ASP A 34 43.73 -0.87 3.10
CA ASP A 34 45.19 -0.81 2.96
C ASP A 34 45.78 -2.22 2.76
N ASP A 35 46.28 -2.37 1.53
CA ASP A 35 47.50 -3.04 1.05
C ASP A 35 47.64 -4.58 0.81
N ALA A 36 48.21 -4.82 -0.39
CA ALA A 36 49.04 -5.89 -0.92
C ALA A 36 48.49 -7.30 -1.23
N GLY A 37 48.16 -7.50 -2.52
CA GLY A 37 48.93 -8.41 -3.37
C GLY A 37 48.36 -9.80 -3.69
N HIS A 38 47.64 -9.93 -4.83
CA HIS A 38 47.67 -11.09 -5.72
C HIS A 38 47.06 -10.73 -7.09
N GLU A 39 47.80 -11.00 -8.16
CA GLU A 39 47.32 -10.98 -9.56
C GLU A 39 46.82 -12.38 -9.95
N ASP A 40 45.77 -12.40 -10.78
CA ASP A 40 45.10 -13.54 -11.46
C ASP A 40 43.87 -14.15 -10.79
N ASP A 41 42.72 -13.48 -10.93
CA ASP A 41 41.65 -13.91 -11.83
C ASP A 41 40.69 -12.72 -11.99
N GLY A 42 40.17 -12.49 -13.19
CA GLY A 42 39.36 -11.33 -13.51
C GLY A 42 38.00 -11.39 -12.82
N ASP A 43 37.94 -11.00 -11.54
CA ASP A 43 36.68 -10.76 -10.83
C ASP A 43 36.05 -9.47 -11.36
N ILE A 44 35.32 -9.61 -12.47
CA ILE A 44 34.51 -8.54 -13.03
C ILE A 44 33.33 -8.38 -12.07
N ALA A 45 33.48 -7.48 -11.09
CA ALA A 45 32.40 -7.09 -10.20
C ALA A 45 31.25 -6.51 -11.04
N VAL A 46 30.22 -7.33 -11.32
CA VAL A 46 29.00 -6.90 -12.00
C VAL A 46 28.24 -6.00 -11.04
N GLN A 47 28.37 -4.68 -11.22
CA GLN A 47 27.52 -3.72 -10.51
C GLN A 47 26.08 -3.91 -10.98
N THR A 48 25.25 -4.55 -10.14
CA THR A 48 23.82 -4.65 -10.39
C THR A 48 23.21 -3.24 -10.37
N ALA A 49 22.57 -2.85 -11.48
CA ALA A 49 21.83 -1.59 -11.54
C ALA A 49 20.77 -1.53 -10.43
N PRO A 50 20.50 -0.35 -9.86
CA PRO A 50 19.45 -0.20 -8.86
C PRO A 50 18.10 -0.65 -9.43
N PRO A 51 17.26 -1.35 -8.64
CA PRO A 51 15.99 -1.88 -9.11
C PRO A 51 15.07 -0.75 -9.57
N GLN A 52 14.44 -0.93 -10.75
CA GLN A 52 13.44 0.01 -11.24
C GLN A 52 12.12 -0.17 -10.50
N LEU A 53 11.71 0.84 -9.73
CA LEU A 53 10.45 0.83 -9.00
C LEU A 53 9.30 1.32 -9.89
N LYS A 54 8.32 0.45 -10.15
CA LYS A 54 7.08 0.83 -10.84
C LYS A 54 6.09 1.44 -9.84
N ARG A 55 5.42 2.52 -10.24
CA ARG A 55 4.31 3.09 -9.46
C ARG A 55 3.13 2.10 -9.43
N PRO A 56 2.44 1.94 -8.29
CA PRO A 56 1.25 1.09 -8.21
C PRO A 56 0.18 1.51 -9.22
N PRO A 57 -0.56 0.55 -9.81
CA PRO A 57 -1.70 0.88 -10.67
C PRO A 57 -2.80 1.55 -9.84
N LEU A 58 -3.45 2.54 -10.45
CA LEU A 58 -4.57 3.26 -9.84
C LEU A 58 -5.90 2.62 -10.25
N TYR A 59 -6.88 2.76 -9.36
CA TYR A 59 -8.24 2.28 -9.52
C TYR A 59 -9.20 3.43 -9.18
N VAL A 60 -10.34 3.46 -9.87
CA VAL A 60 -11.43 4.39 -9.59
C VAL A 60 -12.49 3.70 -8.75
N VAL A 61 -12.98 4.38 -7.71
CA VAL A 61 -14.11 3.92 -6.90
C VAL A 61 -15.37 4.55 -7.47
N VAL A 62 -16.36 3.72 -7.79
CA VAL A 62 -17.57 4.10 -8.53
C VAL A 62 -18.80 3.76 -7.70
N LEU A 63 -19.75 4.69 -7.64
CA LEU A 63 -21.11 4.47 -7.14
C LEU A 63 -22.05 4.22 -8.31
N MET A 64 -22.94 3.24 -8.16
CA MET A 64 -23.94 2.86 -9.16
C MET A 64 -25.32 3.36 -8.74
N ASN A 65 -26.10 3.84 -9.70
CA ASN A 65 -27.46 4.31 -9.47
C ASN A 65 -28.42 3.15 -9.13
N ASP A 66 -29.42 3.48 -8.32
CA ASP A 66 -30.55 2.61 -7.99
C ASP A 66 -31.78 3.46 -7.61
N ASP A 67 -32.98 2.87 -7.59
CA ASP A 67 -34.24 3.60 -7.38
C ASP A 67 -34.65 3.72 -5.89
N TYR A 68 -33.85 3.22 -4.94
CA TYR A 68 -34.26 3.07 -3.54
C TYR A 68 -33.35 3.80 -2.54
N THR A 69 -32.11 4.09 -2.90
CA THR A 69 -31.17 4.80 -2.05
C THR A 69 -31.47 6.32 -2.06
N PRO A 70 -31.74 6.96 -0.92
CA PRO A 70 -31.98 8.40 -0.86
C PRO A 70 -30.78 9.24 -1.31
N MET A 71 -31.02 10.38 -1.96
CA MET A 71 -29.96 11.31 -2.42
C MET A 71 -29.09 11.82 -1.26
N ASP A 72 -29.71 12.18 -0.13
CA ASP A 72 -28.98 12.68 1.04
C ASP A 72 -28.04 11.61 1.63
N PHE A 73 -28.42 10.33 1.55
CA PHE A 73 -27.57 9.22 1.98
C PHE A 73 -26.33 9.05 1.09
N VAL A 74 -26.48 9.25 -0.22
CA VAL A 74 -25.34 9.24 -1.16
C VAL A 74 -24.39 10.41 -0.84
N ILE A 75 -24.93 11.60 -0.57
CA ILE A 75 -24.13 12.78 -0.17
C ILE A 75 -23.36 12.49 1.13
N GLU A 76 -24.02 11.91 2.14
CA GLU A 76 -23.39 11.53 3.40
C GLU A 76 -22.21 10.59 3.18
N ILE A 77 -22.37 9.56 2.34
CA ILE A 77 -21.29 8.63 1.99
C ILE A 77 -20.11 9.35 1.35
N LEU A 78 -20.38 10.24 0.41
CA LEU A 78 -19.35 11.00 -0.31
C LEU A 78 -18.57 11.93 0.64
N GLN A 79 -19.26 12.56 1.60
CA GLN A 79 -18.60 13.38 2.62
C GLN A 79 -17.79 12.52 3.60
N GLN A 80 -18.36 11.45 4.14
CA GLN A 80 -17.76 10.66 5.21
C GLN A 80 -16.58 9.80 4.73
N TYR A 81 -16.72 9.11 3.60
CA TYR A 81 -15.73 8.13 3.13
C TYR A 81 -14.77 8.71 2.09
N PHE A 82 -15.14 9.78 1.38
CA PHE A 82 -14.33 10.37 0.32
C PHE A 82 -13.87 11.80 0.62
N ALA A 83 -14.23 12.33 1.79
CA ALA A 83 -13.85 13.67 2.25
C ALA A 83 -14.24 14.78 1.26
N MET A 84 -15.34 14.59 0.53
CA MET A 84 -15.90 15.63 -0.33
C MET A 84 -16.58 16.70 0.51
N ASN A 85 -16.55 17.94 0.05
CA ASN A 85 -17.47 18.96 0.56
C ASN A 85 -18.89 18.75 0.00
N LEU A 86 -19.87 19.51 0.50
CA LEU A 86 -21.27 19.39 0.08
C LEU A 86 -21.47 19.60 -1.43
N ASP A 87 -20.84 20.61 -2.01
CA ASP A 87 -21.01 20.94 -3.43
C ASP A 87 -20.46 19.82 -4.33
N GLN A 88 -19.26 19.32 -4.00
CA GLN A 88 -18.63 18.18 -4.69
C GLN A 88 -19.48 16.91 -4.57
N ALA A 89 -19.93 16.60 -3.35
CA ALA A 89 -20.76 15.43 -3.08
C ALA A 89 -22.10 15.50 -3.83
N THR A 90 -22.74 16.67 -3.84
CA THR A 90 -23.99 16.91 -4.57
C THR A 90 -23.79 16.72 -6.07
N GLN A 91 -22.69 17.25 -6.62
CA GLN A 91 -22.40 17.10 -8.04
C GLN A 91 -22.20 15.61 -8.42
N VAL A 92 -21.42 14.87 -7.64
CA VAL A 92 -21.20 13.44 -7.90
C VAL A 92 -22.49 12.64 -7.73
N MET A 93 -23.30 12.95 -6.71
CA MET A 93 -24.61 12.33 -6.50
C MET A 93 -25.53 12.54 -7.72
N LEU A 94 -25.62 13.76 -8.24
CA LEU A 94 -26.42 14.06 -9.43
C LEU A 94 -25.91 13.32 -10.66
N THR A 95 -24.58 13.21 -10.82
CA THR A 95 -23.97 12.40 -11.87
C THR A 95 -24.37 10.94 -11.75
N VAL A 96 -24.30 10.33 -10.56
CA VAL A 96 -24.78 8.95 -10.34
C VAL A 96 -26.25 8.84 -10.76
N HIS A 97 -27.10 9.75 -10.30
CA HIS A 97 -28.54 9.71 -10.57
C HIS A 97 -28.90 9.79 -12.06
N TYR A 98 -28.29 10.71 -12.80
CA TYR A 98 -28.63 10.93 -14.21
C TYR A 98 -27.84 10.09 -15.21
N GLU A 99 -26.59 9.74 -14.89
CA GLU A 99 -25.69 9.01 -15.80
C GLU A 99 -25.59 7.52 -15.45
N GLY A 100 -26.21 7.08 -14.35
CA GLY A 100 -26.26 5.69 -13.91
C GLY A 100 -25.04 5.25 -13.09
N LYS A 101 -23.93 6.00 -13.15
CA LYS A 101 -22.74 5.80 -12.31
C LYS A 101 -21.95 7.09 -12.12
N GLY A 102 -21.18 7.18 -11.04
CA GLY A 102 -20.35 8.34 -10.74
C GLY A 102 -19.07 7.98 -9.99
N VAL A 103 -18.00 8.72 -10.25
CA VAL A 103 -16.69 8.48 -9.63
C VAL A 103 -16.61 9.18 -8.27
N ALA A 104 -16.42 8.39 -7.22
CA ALA A 104 -16.24 8.88 -5.85
C ALA A 104 -14.77 9.17 -5.50
N GLY A 105 -13.81 8.52 -6.17
CA GLY A 105 -12.39 8.81 -5.93
C GLY A 105 -11.43 7.90 -6.69
N VAL A 106 -10.14 8.21 -6.60
CA VAL A 106 -9.07 7.48 -7.28
C VAL A 106 -7.98 7.10 -6.28
N TYR A 107 -7.66 5.81 -6.19
CA TYR A 107 -6.73 5.29 -5.19
C TYR A 107 -5.91 4.10 -5.74
N PRO A 108 -4.80 3.74 -5.07
CA PRO A 108 -4.21 2.41 -5.23
C PRO A 108 -5.24 1.31 -4.91
N ARG A 109 -5.08 0.14 -5.53
CA ARG A 109 -6.02 -0.98 -5.45
C ARG A 109 -6.52 -1.28 -4.04
N ASP A 110 -5.63 -1.49 -3.08
CA ASP A 110 -5.98 -1.92 -1.72
C ASP A 110 -6.86 -0.89 -0.99
N ILE A 111 -6.58 0.40 -1.22
CA ILE A 111 -7.37 1.51 -0.64
C ILE A 111 -8.73 1.59 -1.33
N ALA A 112 -8.77 1.43 -2.65
CA ALA A 112 -10.02 1.42 -3.41
C ALA A 112 -10.94 0.28 -2.97
N GLU A 113 -10.43 -0.95 -2.87
CA GLU A 113 -11.16 -2.14 -2.40
C GLU A 113 -11.69 -1.92 -0.97
N THR A 114 -10.85 -1.39 -0.09
CA THR A 114 -11.24 -1.12 1.31
C THR A 114 -12.38 -0.10 1.38
N LYS A 115 -12.29 1.02 0.65
CA LYS A 115 -13.33 2.05 0.62
C LYS A 115 -14.65 1.52 0.05
N ALA A 116 -14.60 0.79 -1.07
CA ALA A 116 -15.80 0.21 -1.67
C ALA A 116 -16.50 -0.76 -0.70
N ASN A 117 -15.73 -1.60 -0.01
CA ASN A 117 -16.27 -2.52 1.00
C ASN A 117 -16.88 -1.79 2.20
N GLN A 118 -16.24 -0.73 2.70
CA GLN A 118 -16.79 0.10 3.80
C GLN A 118 -18.14 0.70 3.42
N VAL A 119 -18.23 1.31 2.23
CA VAL A 119 -19.45 1.92 1.71
C VAL A 119 -20.56 0.88 1.54
N ASN A 120 -20.27 -0.26 0.92
CA ASN A 120 -21.25 -1.33 0.71
C ASN A 120 -21.78 -1.89 2.04
N ASN A 121 -20.90 -2.07 3.02
CA ASN A 121 -21.30 -2.55 4.34
C ASN A 121 -22.16 -1.52 5.08
N TYR A 122 -21.82 -0.23 4.97
CA TYR A 122 -22.61 0.84 5.55
C TYR A 122 -24.00 0.94 4.91
N ALA A 123 -24.08 0.97 3.58
CA ALA A 123 -25.35 0.97 2.84
C ALA A 123 -26.24 -0.21 3.24
N ARG A 124 -25.69 -1.43 3.27
CA ARG A 124 -26.42 -2.62 3.71
C ARG A 124 -26.90 -2.51 5.16
N SER A 125 -26.09 -1.96 6.07
CA SER A 125 -26.47 -1.77 7.47
C SER A 125 -27.62 -0.76 7.65
N GLN A 126 -27.76 0.20 6.73
CA GLN A 126 -28.85 1.18 6.68
C GLN A 126 -30.04 0.70 5.83
N GLY A 127 -29.98 -0.50 5.24
CA GLY A 127 -31.05 -1.05 4.42
C GLY A 127 -31.14 -0.50 3.00
N HIS A 128 -30.09 0.16 2.51
CA HIS A 128 -30.03 0.70 1.15
C HIS A 128 -29.31 -0.26 0.19
N PRO A 129 -29.80 -0.45 -1.05
CA PRO A 129 -29.18 -1.34 -2.03
C PRO A 129 -28.00 -0.71 -2.80
N LEU A 130 -27.54 0.48 -2.40
CA LEU A 130 -26.43 1.20 -3.04
C LEU A 130 -25.21 0.30 -3.27
N LEU A 131 -24.73 0.28 -4.51
CA LEU A 131 -23.57 -0.49 -4.91
C LEU A 131 -22.37 0.42 -5.16
N CYS A 132 -21.26 0.09 -4.51
CA CYS A 132 -19.95 0.69 -4.70
C CYS A 132 -18.95 -0.37 -5.21
N GLN A 133 -18.27 -0.08 -6.32
CA GLN A 133 -17.29 -0.99 -6.93
C GLN A 133 -16.01 -0.26 -7.33
N ILE A 134 -14.98 -1.02 -7.72
CA ILE A 134 -13.74 -0.46 -8.25
C ILE A 134 -13.55 -0.87 -9.70
N GLU A 135 -13.03 0.06 -10.50
CA GLU A 135 -12.67 -0.18 -11.91
C GLU A 135 -11.19 0.19 -12.10
N PRO A 136 -10.42 -0.50 -12.96
CA PRO A 136 -9.08 -0.06 -13.33
C PRO A 136 -9.12 1.37 -13.87
N LYS A 137 -8.16 2.20 -13.47
CA LYS A 137 -8.02 3.53 -14.05
C LYS A 137 -7.23 3.42 -15.35
N ASP A 138 -7.84 3.85 -16.44
CA ASP A 138 -7.18 4.01 -17.75
C ASP A 138 -6.01 5.03 -17.70
#